data_AF-A0A602CMW6-F1
#
_entry.id   AF-A0A602CMW6-F1
#
_cell.length_a   1.000
_cell.length_b   1.000
_cell.length_c   1.000
_cell.angle_alpha   90.00
_cell.angle_beta   90.00
_cell.angle_gamma   90.00
#
_symmetry.space_group_name_H-M   'P 1'
#
loop_
_entity.id
_entity.type
_entity.pdbx_description
1 polymer ?
#
loop_
_entity_poly.entity_id
_entity_poly.type
_entity_poly.pdbx_seq_one_letter_code
_entity_poly.pdbx_strand_id
1 'polypeptide(L)'
;MKKTDKGVSLLEVLLVIGIMVMVIPKVYENIENHLNNVRWQNAAEHANTYNTAVRNYVADNASTLLAGSLPKTITPATLIQKGYLKSGFSESNFGQSYITGIAKNSKTSRLEALTCSNGGQSLSEAGMRSVASMIEGLGGYINSSKQAIGAGGGWSDTPSNYGLNCATGHIAMALVGADLQESDRLYRYSITNRPDLNRMHTAIDMNSNNLNNVGTLNGNAAALSGDISARNGTFSGAISGNTATTNGDITSNNGWLVTKNSKGWMNSTYGGGWYMSDSSWLRSVNNKGIYTGGQVKGGTVRADGRLYTGEYLQLEKTATAGASCSPNGLVGRDSTGA
;
A
#
# COMPACT_ATOMS: atom_id res chain seq x y z
N MET A 1 -86.44 16.83 26.96
CA MET A 1 -85.03 17.31 26.93
C MET A 1 -84.99 18.60 26.13
N LYS A 2 -84.71 19.76 26.75
CA LYS A 2 -84.44 21.02 26.05
C LYS A 2 -83.08 21.49 26.53
N LYS A 3 -82.06 21.39 25.67
CA LYS A 3 -80.72 21.93 25.93
C LYS A 3 -80.82 23.45 25.89
N THR A 4 -80.38 24.11 26.96
CA THR A 4 -80.23 25.55 27.03
C THR A 4 -78.97 25.93 26.28
N ASP A 5 -79.11 26.59 25.13
CA ASP A 5 -78.00 27.29 24.48
C ASP A 5 -77.55 28.43 25.40
N LYS A 6 -76.36 28.31 25.99
CA LYS A 6 -75.71 29.41 26.69
C LYS A 6 -75.08 30.32 25.64
N GLY A 7 -75.72 31.44 25.36
CA GLY A 7 -75.13 32.52 24.57
C GLY A 7 -73.86 33.02 25.24
N VAL A 8 -72.78 33.12 24.47
CA VAL A 8 -71.47 33.60 24.92
C VAL A 8 -71.62 35.04 25.39
N SER A 9 -71.16 35.35 26.61
CA SER A 9 -71.21 36.71 27.15
C SER A 9 -70.24 37.62 26.39
N LEU A 10 -70.65 38.85 26.07
CA LEU A 10 -69.78 39.86 25.43
C LEU A 10 -68.45 40.04 26.20
N LEU A 11 -68.48 39.84 27.53
CA LEU A 11 -67.31 39.91 28.40
C LEU A 11 -66.32 38.77 28.16
N GLU A 12 -66.80 37.55 27.89
CA GLU A 12 -65.95 36.39 27.57
C GLU A 12 -65.24 36.59 26.23
N VAL A 13 -65.95 37.15 25.23
CA VAL A 13 -65.37 37.47 23.92
C VAL A 13 -64.26 38.53 24.05
N LEU A 14 -64.46 39.56 24.86
CA LEU A 14 -63.44 40.60 25.10
C LEU A 14 -62.22 40.07 25.86
N LEU A 15 -62.41 39.14 26.81
CA LEU A 15 -61.34 38.54 27.58
C LEU A 15 -60.47 37.62 26.70
N VAL A 16 -61.09 36.82 25.83
CA VAL A 16 -60.39 35.99 24.83
C VAL A 16 -59.62 36.84 23.83
N ILE A 17 -60.21 37.94 23.34
CA ILE A 17 -59.51 38.88 22.45
C ILE A 17 -58.32 39.53 23.17
N GLY A 18 -58.48 39.95 24.43
CA GLY A 18 -57.39 40.52 25.23
C GLY A 18 -56.22 39.56 25.43
N ILE A 19 -56.50 38.27 25.69
CA ILE A 19 -55.46 37.22 25.78
C ILE A 19 -54.81 36.98 24.42
N MET A 20 -55.59 36.89 23.33
CA MET A 20 -55.06 36.72 21.98
C MET A 20 -54.12 37.85 21.58
N VAL A 21 -54.45 39.11 21.88
CA VAL A 21 -53.59 40.27 21.59
C VAL A 21 -52.24 40.19 22.32
N MET A 22 -52.18 39.56 23.51
CA MET A 22 -50.91 39.34 24.23
C MET A 22 -50.12 38.13 23.70
N VAL A 23 -50.81 37.07 23.28
CA VAL A 23 -50.17 35.81 22.85
C VAL A 23 -49.65 35.92 21.41
N ILE A 24 -50.37 36.60 20.52
CA ILE A 24 -50.05 36.71 19.10
C ILE A 24 -48.61 37.25 18.87
N PRO A 25 -48.15 38.36 19.48
CA PRO A 25 -46.78 38.85 19.29
C PRO A 25 -45.71 37.82 19.70
N LYS A 26 -45.93 37.13 20.82
CA LYS A 26 -44.99 36.13 21.35
C LYS A 26 -44.94 34.86 20.50
N VAL A 27 -46.07 34.48 19.90
CA VAL A 27 -46.13 33.39 18.91
C VAL A 27 -45.39 33.79 17.63
N TYR A 28 -45.54 35.03 17.15
CA TYR A 28 -44.79 35.52 16.00
C TYR A 28 -43.29 35.56 16.24
N GLU A 29 -42.83 36.10 17.37
CA GLU A 29 -41.40 36.08 17.76
C GLU A 29 -40.85 34.66 17.83
N ASN A 30 -41.62 33.71 18.38
CA ASN A 30 -41.18 32.32 18.49
C ASN A 30 -41.10 31.62 17.13
N ILE A 31 -42.07 31.88 16.24
CA ILE A 31 -42.05 31.36 14.86
C ILE A 31 -40.87 31.96 14.08
N GLU A 32 -40.63 33.26 14.20
CA GLU A 32 -39.53 33.94 13.51
C GLU A 32 -38.17 33.45 14.00
N ASN A 33 -38.00 33.28 15.32
CA ASN A 33 -36.80 32.69 15.91
C ASN A 33 -36.60 31.23 15.45
N HIS A 34 -37.67 30.44 15.39
CA HIS A 34 -37.59 29.07 14.88
C HIS A 34 -37.20 29.03 13.40
N LEU A 35 -37.82 29.87 12.55
CA LEU A 35 -37.49 29.96 11.13
C LEU A 35 -36.04 30.43 10.91
N ASN A 36 -35.55 31.36 11.72
CA ASN A 36 -34.16 31.81 11.68
C ASN A 36 -33.19 30.69 12.08
N ASN A 37 -33.49 29.93 13.13
CA ASN A 37 -32.68 28.78 13.54
C ASN A 37 -32.60 27.71 12.44
N VAL A 38 -33.72 27.38 11.79
CA VAL A 38 -33.74 26.44 10.65
C VAL A 38 -32.90 26.98 9.49
N ARG A 39 -33.00 28.27 9.18
CA ARG A 39 -32.17 28.91 8.15
C ARG A 39 -30.68 28.85 8.50
N TRP A 40 -30.31 29.05 9.77
CA TRP A 40 -28.91 28.96 10.21
C TRP A 40 -28.39 27.51 10.19
N GLN A 41 -29.22 26.54 10.58
CA GLN A 41 -28.89 25.11 10.47
C GLN A 41 -28.60 24.72 9.01
N ASN A 42 -29.48 25.11 8.09
CA ASN A 42 -29.28 24.85 6.66
C ASN A 42 -27.99 25.51 6.14
N ALA A 43 -27.68 26.74 6.56
CA ALA A 43 -26.45 27.42 6.18
C ALA A 43 -25.19 26.71 6.72
N ALA A 44 -25.26 26.19 7.95
CA ALA A 44 -24.17 25.43 8.55
C ALA A 44 -23.95 24.09 7.85
N GLU A 45 -25.02 23.32 7.56
CA GLU A 45 -24.93 22.04 6.85
C GLU A 45 -24.43 22.22 5.40
N HIS A 46 -24.88 23.28 4.74
CA HIS A 46 -24.39 23.68 3.43
C HIS A 46 -22.90 24.02 3.46
N ALA A 47 -22.44 24.73 4.49
CA ALA A 47 -21.04 25.03 4.71
C ALA A 47 -20.22 23.75 5.02
N ASN A 48 -20.73 22.83 5.83
CA ASN A 48 -20.10 21.54 6.13
C ASN A 48 -19.92 20.67 4.87
N THR A 49 -20.91 20.67 3.98
CA THR A 49 -20.84 19.96 2.69
C THR A 49 -19.68 20.48 1.85
N TYR A 50 -19.56 21.81 1.72
CA TYR A 50 -18.45 22.43 1.02
C TYR A 50 -17.11 22.18 1.72
N ASN A 51 -17.05 22.31 3.05
CA ASN A 51 -15.84 22.12 3.84
C ASN A 51 -15.30 20.68 3.73
N THR A 52 -16.19 19.69 3.66
CA THR A 52 -15.83 18.28 3.43
C THR A 52 -15.24 18.07 2.04
N ALA A 53 -15.82 18.69 1.01
CA ALA A 53 -15.28 18.63 -0.35
C ALA A 53 -13.89 19.27 -0.44
N VAL A 54 -13.69 20.41 0.22
CA VAL A 54 -12.38 21.07 0.35
C VAL A 54 -11.38 20.16 1.05
N ARG A 55 -11.76 19.57 2.19
CA ARG A 55 -10.90 18.66 2.95
C ARG A 55 -10.40 17.51 2.08
N ASN A 56 -11.30 16.84 1.37
CA ASN A 56 -10.97 15.73 0.47
C ASN A 56 -10.05 16.18 -0.68
N TYR A 57 -10.35 17.32 -1.30
CA TYR A 57 -9.48 17.86 -2.36
C TYR A 57 -8.07 18.15 -1.84
N VAL A 58 -7.95 18.82 -0.69
CA VAL A 58 -6.65 19.18 -0.13
C VAL A 58 -5.87 17.95 0.29
N ALA A 59 -6.53 16.95 0.90
CA ALA A 59 -5.89 15.69 1.26
C ALA A 59 -5.32 14.97 0.04
N ASP A 60 -6.14 14.74 -0.99
CA ASP A 60 -5.74 14.03 -2.22
C ASP A 60 -4.66 14.77 -3.03
N ASN A 61 -4.55 16.09 -2.88
CA ASN A 61 -3.64 16.94 -3.65
C ASN A 61 -2.53 17.56 -2.79
N ALA A 62 -2.34 17.10 -1.55
CA ALA A 62 -1.47 17.74 -0.57
C ALA A 62 -0.02 17.91 -1.07
N SER A 63 0.55 16.86 -1.66
CA SER A 63 1.91 16.88 -2.21
C SER A 63 2.08 17.90 -3.35
N THR A 64 1.11 17.96 -4.26
CA THR A 64 1.10 18.90 -5.39
C THR A 64 0.91 20.34 -4.91
N LEU A 65 0.05 20.56 -3.92
CA LEU A 65 -0.19 21.89 -3.33
C LEU A 65 1.04 22.39 -2.57
N LEU A 66 1.73 21.53 -1.81
CA LEU A 66 2.95 21.88 -1.07
C LEU A 66 4.14 22.19 -1.99
N ALA A 67 4.20 21.57 -3.17
CA ALA A 67 5.23 21.85 -4.18
C ALA A 67 4.93 23.12 -5.01
N GLY A 68 3.68 23.60 -5.01
CA GLY A 68 3.25 24.76 -5.76
C GLY A 68 3.40 26.10 -5.03
N SER A 69 2.97 27.18 -5.68
CA SER A 69 2.87 28.50 -5.06
C SER A 69 1.63 28.60 -4.18
N LEU A 70 1.81 29.06 -2.94
CA LEU A 70 0.76 29.33 -1.96
C LEU A 70 0.81 30.81 -1.53
N PRO A 71 -0.31 31.45 -1.17
CA PRO A 71 -1.64 30.84 -1.03
C PRO A 71 -2.32 30.49 -2.36
N LYS A 72 -3.13 29.42 -2.36
CA LYS A 72 -3.90 28.99 -3.54
C LYS A 72 -5.39 28.98 -3.25
N THR A 73 -6.18 29.52 -4.18
CA THR A 73 -7.62 29.64 -4.03
C THR A 73 -8.38 28.49 -4.70
N ILE A 74 -9.47 28.06 -4.05
CA ILE A 74 -10.42 27.06 -4.54
C ILE A 74 -11.83 27.63 -4.45
N THR A 75 -12.66 27.27 -5.43
CA THR A 75 -14.07 27.65 -5.51
C THR A 75 -14.95 26.41 -5.66
N PRO A 76 -16.27 26.50 -5.39
CA PRO A 76 -17.22 25.43 -5.69
C PRO A 76 -17.12 24.92 -7.13
N ALA A 77 -16.94 25.81 -8.11
CA ALA A 77 -16.80 25.43 -9.52
C ALA A 77 -15.59 24.50 -9.76
N THR A 78 -14.46 24.79 -9.11
CA THR A 78 -13.26 23.93 -9.18
C THR A 78 -13.53 22.55 -8.58
N LEU A 79 -14.19 22.49 -7.42
CA LEU A 79 -14.50 21.22 -6.75
C LEU A 79 -15.52 20.39 -7.53
N ILE A 80 -16.50 21.04 -8.17
CA ILE A 80 -17.47 20.37 -9.07
C ILE A 80 -16.74 19.79 -10.28
N GLN A 81 -15.90 20.59 -10.96
CA GLN A 81 -15.14 20.13 -12.12
C GLN A 81 -14.22 18.95 -11.78
N LYS A 82 -13.64 18.95 -10.57
CA LYS A 82 -12.74 17.90 -10.08
C LYS A 82 -13.47 16.71 -9.44
N GLY A 83 -14.79 16.74 -9.33
CA GLY A 83 -15.60 15.64 -8.80
C GLY A 83 -15.68 15.54 -7.27
N TYR A 84 -15.15 16.53 -6.54
CA TYR A 84 -15.21 16.58 -5.07
C TYR A 84 -16.53 17.14 -4.54
N LEU A 85 -17.28 17.87 -5.37
CA LEU A 85 -18.55 18.48 -5.02
C LEU A 85 -19.61 18.14 -6.08
N LYS A 86 -20.85 17.88 -5.66
CA LYS A 86 -21.91 17.42 -6.55
C LYS A 86 -22.32 18.52 -7.55
N SER A 87 -22.54 18.13 -8.81
CA SER A 87 -23.15 19.00 -9.82
C SER A 87 -24.51 19.51 -9.34
N GLY A 88 -24.71 20.83 -9.34
CA GLY A 88 -25.91 21.49 -8.81
C GLY A 88 -25.75 22.08 -7.40
N PHE A 89 -24.58 21.94 -6.76
CA PHE A 89 -24.26 22.73 -5.56
C PHE A 89 -24.30 24.23 -5.92
N SER A 90 -25.16 24.98 -5.23
CA SER A 90 -25.47 26.38 -5.53
C SER A 90 -25.23 27.27 -4.30
N GLU A 91 -25.69 28.51 -4.34
CA GLU A 91 -25.58 29.41 -3.19
C GLU A 91 -26.44 28.92 -2.02
N SER A 92 -26.03 29.27 -0.79
CA SER A 92 -26.80 28.94 0.41
C SER A 92 -28.17 29.61 0.41
N ASN A 93 -29.00 29.28 1.40
CA ASN A 93 -30.29 29.95 1.64
C ASN A 93 -30.18 31.46 1.99
N PHE A 94 -28.96 32.00 2.10
CA PHE A 94 -28.67 33.42 2.23
C PHE A 94 -28.04 34.03 0.94
N GLY A 95 -27.99 33.28 -0.16
CA GLY A 95 -27.33 33.70 -1.41
C GLY A 95 -25.81 33.76 -1.30
N GLN A 96 -25.21 33.14 -0.28
CA GLN A 96 -23.77 33.14 -0.10
C GLN A 96 -23.14 31.93 -0.79
N SER A 97 -22.09 32.16 -1.58
CA SER A 97 -21.20 31.14 -2.11
C SER A 97 -19.97 30.99 -1.19
N TYR A 98 -18.96 30.23 -1.60
CA TYR A 98 -17.74 30.00 -0.82
C TYR A 98 -16.47 30.20 -1.63
N ILE A 99 -15.41 30.55 -0.91
CA ILE A 99 -14.05 30.62 -1.43
C ILE A 99 -13.09 30.12 -0.35
N THR A 100 -12.18 29.23 -0.73
CA THR A 100 -11.17 28.69 0.18
C THR A 100 -9.79 29.15 -0.26
N GLY A 101 -9.00 29.67 0.67
CA GLY A 101 -7.59 29.90 0.48
C GLY A 101 -6.80 28.84 1.23
N ILE A 102 -5.83 28.23 0.58
CA ILE A 102 -4.92 27.24 1.15
C ILE A 102 -3.56 27.91 1.31
N ALA A 103 -2.98 27.82 2.51
CA ALA A 103 -1.67 28.36 2.83
C ALA A 103 -0.77 27.29 3.44
N LYS A 104 0.52 27.61 3.58
CA LYS A 104 1.49 26.77 4.29
C LYS A 104 1.70 27.37 5.68
N ASN A 105 1.37 26.58 6.70
CA ASN A 105 1.60 26.97 8.08
C ASN A 105 3.12 27.10 8.33
N SER A 106 3.55 28.29 8.75
CA SER A 106 4.97 28.62 8.92
C SER A 106 5.67 27.83 10.05
N LYS A 107 4.91 27.32 11.02
CA LYS A 107 5.45 26.60 12.18
C LYS A 107 5.57 25.09 11.92
N THR A 108 4.56 24.51 11.28
CA THR A 108 4.47 23.05 11.08
C THR A 108 4.90 22.62 9.68
N SER A 109 5.07 23.57 8.74
CA SER A 109 5.27 23.31 7.31
C SER A 109 4.16 22.49 6.65
N ARG A 110 3.00 22.33 7.31
CA ARG A 110 1.81 21.64 6.79
C ARG A 110 0.88 22.62 6.08
N LEU A 111 -0.04 22.08 5.28
CA LEU A 111 -1.13 22.87 4.72
C LEU A 111 -2.13 23.26 5.82
N GLU A 112 -2.64 24.46 5.68
CA GLU A 112 -3.80 25.00 6.40
C GLU A 112 -4.72 25.65 5.37
N ALA A 113 -6.02 25.68 5.65
CA ALA A 113 -6.97 26.32 4.76
C ALA A 113 -7.98 27.12 5.56
N LEU A 114 -8.37 28.26 5.01
CA LEU A 114 -9.47 29.07 5.50
C LEU A 114 -10.50 29.18 4.39
N THR A 115 -11.75 28.87 4.71
CA THR A 115 -12.89 29.13 3.86
C THR A 115 -13.65 30.32 4.39
N CYS A 116 -14.05 31.22 3.50
CA CYS A 116 -15.07 32.23 3.79
C CYS A 116 -16.25 32.04 2.86
N SER A 117 -17.45 32.33 3.33
CA SER A 117 -18.55 32.59 2.42
C SER A 117 -18.43 33.98 1.79
N ASN A 118 -19.00 34.17 0.60
CA ASN A 118 -18.97 35.43 -0.14
C ASN A 118 -20.27 35.67 -0.93
N GLY A 119 -20.59 36.94 -1.20
CA GLY A 119 -21.84 37.33 -1.86
C GLY A 119 -23.06 37.16 -0.95
N GLY A 120 -24.26 37.40 -1.47
CA GLY A 120 -25.51 37.22 -0.72
C GLY A 120 -25.71 38.20 0.44
N GLN A 121 -26.58 37.81 1.37
CA GLN A 121 -26.99 38.61 2.53
C GLN A 121 -26.08 38.34 3.73
N SER A 122 -25.63 39.38 4.41
CA SER A 122 -24.91 39.25 5.68
C SER A 122 -25.79 38.62 6.77
N LEU A 123 -25.22 37.68 7.51
CA LEU A 123 -25.85 37.09 8.69
C LEU A 123 -25.91 38.14 9.82
N SER A 124 -27.00 38.12 10.59
CA SER A 124 -27.08 38.89 11.83
C SER A 124 -26.03 38.41 12.84
N GLU A 125 -25.76 39.21 13.86
CA GLU A 125 -24.74 38.87 14.87
C GLU A 125 -25.06 37.56 15.61
N ALA A 126 -26.34 37.34 15.91
CA ALA A 126 -26.83 36.08 16.48
C ALA A 126 -26.69 34.92 15.48
N GLY A 127 -27.02 35.15 14.21
CA GLY A 127 -26.91 34.14 13.15
C GLY A 127 -25.49 33.70 12.90
N MET A 128 -24.53 34.64 12.83
CA MET A 128 -23.11 34.32 12.69
C MET A 128 -22.62 33.38 13.79
N ARG A 129 -22.92 33.70 15.05
CA ARG A 129 -22.51 32.88 16.20
C ARG A 129 -23.19 31.52 16.21
N SER A 130 -24.47 31.47 15.85
CA SER A 130 -25.22 30.22 15.75
C SER A 130 -24.65 29.32 14.65
N VAL A 131 -24.53 29.81 13.42
CA VAL A 131 -23.97 29.06 12.28
C VAL A 131 -22.56 28.56 12.59
N ALA A 132 -21.69 29.43 13.12
CA ALA A 132 -20.32 29.06 13.49
C ALA A 132 -20.28 27.89 14.48
N SER A 133 -21.19 27.85 15.45
CA SER A 133 -21.27 26.77 16.45
C SER A 133 -21.84 25.45 15.92
N MET A 134 -22.55 25.48 14.79
CA MET A 134 -23.18 24.30 14.17
C MET A 134 -22.33 23.67 13.06
N ILE A 135 -21.29 24.38 12.60
CA ILE A 135 -20.31 23.85 11.65
C ILE A 135 -19.41 22.83 12.35
N GLU A 136 -19.16 21.71 11.71
CA GLU A 136 -18.29 20.67 12.23
C GLU A 136 -16.83 21.11 12.21
N GLY A 137 -16.11 20.90 13.32
CA GLY A 137 -14.71 21.29 13.45
C GLY A 137 -14.54 22.79 13.75
N LEU A 138 -13.65 23.46 13.02
CA LEU A 138 -13.29 24.86 13.27
C LEU A 138 -14.23 25.83 12.53
N GLY A 139 -15.51 25.80 12.89
CA GLY A 139 -16.51 26.77 12.43
C GLY A 139 -16.32 28.17 13.01
N GLY A 140 -16.64 29.20 12.24
CA GLY A 140 -16.41 30.61 12.56
C GLY A 140 -17.20 31.58 11.69
N TYR A 141 -16.91 32.87 11.84
CA TYR A 141 -17.49 33.96 11.07
C TYR A 141 -16.52 35.13 10.91
N ILE A 142 -16.80 36.04 9.98
CA ILE A 142 -16.02 37.25 9.74
C ILE A 142 -16.61 38.40 10.56
N ASN A 143 -15.82 38.91 11.52
CA ASN A 143 -16.24 40.00 12.40
C ASN A 143 -16.15 41.39 11.70
N SER A 144 -16.50 42.45 12.43
CA SER A 144 -16.45 43.84 11.95
C SER A 144 -15.03 44.31 11.60
N SER A 145 -14.00 43.73 12.22
CA SER A 145 -12.59 43.98 11.93
C SER A 145 -12.05 43.16 10.75
N LYS A 146 -12.92 42.47 9.98
CA LYS A 146 -12.57 41.57 8.88
C LYS A 146 -11.65 40.40 9.28
N GLN A 147 -11.70 39.98 10.53
CA GLN A 147 -11.00 38.79 11.02
C GLN A 147 -11.95 37.60 11.04
N ALA A 148 -11.42 36.41 10.74
CA ALA A 148 -12.13 35.16 10.94
C ALA A 148 -12.03 34.77 12.42
N ILE A 149 -13.16 34.61 13.09
CA ILE A 149 -13.24 34.26 14.50
C ILE A 149 -14.07 32.98 14.65
N GLY A 150 -13.53 32.01 15.38
CA GLY A 150 -14.21 30.75 15.67
C GLY A 150 -15.43 30.90 16.56
N ALA A 151 -16.28 29.87 16.58
CA ALA A 151 -17.37 29.75 17.55
C ALA A 151 -16.85 29.99 18.98
N GLY A 152 -17.53 30.87 19.73
CA GLY A 152 -17.13 31.25 21.09
C GLY A 152 -15.77 31.94 21.22
N GLY A 153 -15.12 32.34 20.11
CA GLY A 153 -13.77 32.92 20.13
C GLY A 153 -12.65 31.89 20.30
N GLY A 154 -12.92 30.60 20.06
CA GLY A 154 -11.93 29.53 20.27
C GLY A 154 -10.69 29.60 19.35
N TRP A 155 -10.77 30.35 18.26
CA TRP A 155 -9.64 30.63 17.37
C TRP A 155 -9.86 31.96 16.64
N SER A 156 -8.79 32.54 16.12
CA SER A 156 -8.83 33.68 15.22
C SER A 156 -7.80 33.55 14.12
N ASP A 157 -8.13 34.04 12.92
CA ASP A 157 -7.21 34.10 11.80
C ASP A 157 -7.48 35.31 10.90
N THR A 158 -6.51 35.64 10.06
CA THR A 158 -6.55 36.79 9.14
C THR A 158 -6.74 36.29 7.71
N PRO A 159 -7.89 36.53 7.06
CA PRO A 159 -8.16 36.02 5.72
C PRO A 159 -7.11 36.35 4.65
N SER A 160 -6.45 37.50 4.75
CA SER A 160 -5.39 37.89 3.80
C SER A 160 -4.17 36.96 3.83
N ASN A 161 -3.90 36.25 4.93
CA ASN A 161 -2.84 35.24 5.00
C ASN A 161 -3.09 34.06 4.04
N TYR A 162 -4.36 33.85 3.67
CA TYR A 162 -4.82 32.82 2.74
C TYR A 162 -5.12 33.39 1.35
N GLY A 163 -4.78 34.65 1.08
CA GLY A 163 -5.12 35.34 -0.16
C GLY A 163 -6.62 35.67 -0.30
N LEU A 164 -7.36 35.74 0.81
CA LEU A 164 -8.79 35.99 0.81
C LEU A 164 -9.13 37.43 1.24
N ASN A 165 -10.21 37.97 0.67
CA ASN A 165 -10.83 39.22 1.10
C ASN A 165 -12.28 38.95 1.48
N CYS A 166 -12.51 38.67 2.75
CA CYS A 166 -13.82 38.25 3.26
C CYS A 166 -14.59 39.43 3.85
N ALA A 167 -15.90 39.49 3.59
CA ALA A 167 -16.77 40.54 4.10
C ALA A 167 -17.34 40.18 5.48
N THR A 168 -17.59 41.17 6.32
CA THR A 168 -18.28 40.98 7.61
C THR A 168 -19.66 40.36 7.42
N GLY A 169 -20.15 39.57 8.38
CA GLY A 169 -21.45 38.91 8.27
C GLY A 169 -21.42 37.58 7.52
N HIS A 170 -20.23 37.05 7.24
CA HIS A 170 -20.02 35.84 6.45
C HIS A 170 -19.45 34.71 7.31
N ILE A 171 -19.72 33.48 6.90
CA ILE A 171 -19.25 32.24 7.52
C ILE A 171 -17.75 32.12 7.29
N ALA A 172 -17.01 31.63 8.29
CA ALA A 172 -15.61 31.24 8.16
C ALA A 172 -15.44 29.79 8.63
N MET A 173 -14.54 29.04 8.02
CA MET A 173 -14.21 27.67 8.43
C MET A 173 -12.72 27.45 8.26
N ALA A 174 -12.03 27.02 9.32
CA ALA A 174 -10.61 26.68 9.25
C ALA A 174 -10.40 25.17 9.12
N LEU A 175 -9.32 24.78 8.46
CA LEU A 175 -8.82 23.41 8.38
C LEU A 175 -7.33 23.45 8.68
N VAL A 176 -6.86 22.63 9.62
CA VAL A 176 -5.46 22.64 10.06
C VAL A 176 -4.87 21.23 10.03
N GLY A 177 -3.64 21.12 9.52
CA GLY A 177 -2.61 20.14 9.89
C GLY A 177 -2.95 18.64 9.91
N ALA A 178 -3.85 18.20 10.80
CA ALA A 178 -4.31 16.81 10.92
C ALA A 178 -5.56 16.53 10.06
N ASP A 179 -6.41 17.53 9.84
CA ASP A 179 -7.62 17.41 9.00
C ASP A 179 -7.31 17.29 7.51
N LEU A 180 -6.09 17.66 7.12
CA LEU A 180 -5.63 17.78 5.73
C LEU A 180 -4.51 16.78 5.37
N GLN A 181 -4.13 15.90 6.30
CA GLN A 181 -3.16 14.84 6.07
C GLN A 181 -3.89 13.54 5.73
N GLU A 182 -3.32 12.78 4.80
CA GLU A 182 -3.74 11.39 4.59
C GLU A 182 -3.62 10.62 5.92
N SER A 183 -4.66 9.87 6.24
CA SER A 183 -4.60 8.89 7.32
C SER A 183 -3.57 7.84 6.91
N ASP A 184 -2.44 7.77 7.65
CA ASP A 184 -1.33 6.81 7.48
C ASP A 184 -1.76 5.35 7.81
N ARG A 185 -2.92 4.95 7.29
CA ARG A 185 -3.61 3.72 7.61
C ARG A 185 -3.86 2.95 6.33
N LEU A 186 -3.12 1.86 6.18
CA LEU A 186 -3.46 0.81 5.23
C LEU A 186 -4.66 0.02 5.76
N TYR A 187 -5.86 0.54 5.55
CA TYR A 187 -7.10 -0.16 5.91
C TYR A 187 -7.45 -1.16 4.81
N ARG A 188 -7.24 -2.47 5.05
CA ARG A 188 -7.60 -3.52 4.10
C ARG A 188 -8.47 -4.58 4.73
N TYR A 189 -9.78 -4.41 4.55
CA TYR A 189 -10.74 -5.51 4.56
C TYR A 189 -11.13 -5.80 3.12
N SER A 190 -11.36 -7.07 2.81
CA SER A 190 -11.89 -7.43 1.49
C SER A 190 -13.27 -6.81 1.31
N ILE A 191 -13.47 -6.06 0.24
CA ILE A 191 -14.79 -5.55 -0.13
C ILE A 191 -15.38 -6.46 -1.20
N THR A 192 -16.45 -7.17 -0.86
CA THR A 192 -17.17 -8.08 -1.76
C THR A 192 -17.69 -7.31 -2.98
N ASN A 193 -17.57 -7.90 -4.17
CA ASN A 193 -17.97 -7.30 -5.46
C ASN A 193 -17.25 -5.99 -5.84
N ARG A 194 -16.17 -5.61 -5.14
CA ARG A 194 -15.32 -4.44 -5.45
C ARG A 194 -13.84 -4.84 -5.54
N PRO A 195 -13.44 -5.58 -6.58
CA PRO A 195 -12.07 -6.07 -6.72
C PRO A 195 -11.04 -4.95 -6.93
N ASP A 196 -11.48 -3.79 -7.44
CA ASP A 196 -10.70 -2.57 -7.54
C ASP A 196 -10.18 -2.10 -6.17
N LEU A 197 -11.03 -2.16 -5.14
CA LEU A 197 -10.68 -1.75 -3.77
C LEU A 197 -9.81 -2.78 -3.03
N ASN A 198 -9.64 -3.97 -3.61
CA ASN A 198 -8.79 -5.03 -3.06
C ASN A 198 -7.43 -5.12 -3.77
N ARG A 199 -7.14 -4.19 -4.70
CA ARG A 199 -5.90 -4.17 -5.51
C ARG A 199 -5.05 -2.95 -5.19
N MET A 200 -3.75 -3.11 -5.40
CA MET A 200 -2.82 -2.00 -5.39
C MET A 200 -2.50 -1.60 -6.82
N HIS A 201 -2.47 -0.29 -7.09
CA HIS A 201 -2.15 0.26 -8.41
C HIS A 201 -0.71 0.81 -8.50
N THR A 202 0.03 0.76 -7.39
CA THR A 202 1.43 1.16 -7.29
C THR A 202 2.16 0.22 -6.32
N ALA A 203 3.49 0.26 -6.34
CA ALA A 203 4.31 -0.49 -5.39
C ALA A 203 4.09 0.00 -3.95
N ILE A 204 4.19 -0.90 -2.98
CA ILE A 204 4.35 -0.52 -1.57
C ILE A 204 5.84 -0.44 -1.29
N ASP A 205 6.31 0.72 -0.85
CA ASP A 205 7.58 0.83 -0.14
C ASP A 205 7.34 0.54 1.34
N MET A 206 8.03 -0.46 1.89
CA MET A 206 7.92 -0.83 3.30
C MET A 206 8.81 0.03 4.21
N ASN A 207 9.63 0.93 3.66
CA ASN A 207 10.58 1.76 4.40
C ASN A 207 11.44 0.96 5.39
N SER A 208 12.02 -0.14 4.90
CA SER A 208 12.82 -1.10 5.68
C SER A 208 12.07 -1.83 6.81
N ASN A 209 10.74 -1.88 6.76
CA ASN A 209 9.92 -2.67 7.68
C ASN A 209 9.60 -4.05 7.12
N ASN A 210 9.15 -4.93 8.03
CA ASN A 210 8.87 -6.33 7.74
C ASN A 210 7.45 -6.54 7.19
N LEU A 211 7.29 -7.56 6.34
CA LEU A 211 5.99 -8.20 6.09
C LEU A 211 5.89 -9.48 6.93
N ASN A 212 5.08 -9.45 8.00
CA ASN A 212 4.94 -10.58 8.92
C ASN A 212 3.66 -11.37 8.64
N ASN A 213 3.68 -12.69 8.92
CA ASN A 213 2.51 -13.59 8.83
C ASN A 213 1.84 -13.62 7.45
N VAL A 214 2.62 -13.52 6.37
CA VAL A 214 2.12 -13.67 5.00
C VAL A 214 1.77 -15.14 4.76
N GLY A 215 0.49 -15.45 4.54
CA GLY A 215 0.06 -16.81 4.24
C GLY A 215 0.55 -17.32 2.88
N THR A 216 0.45 -16.48 1.84
CA THR A 216 0.96 -16.81 0.50
C THR A 216 1.44 -15.54 -0.20
N LEU A 217 2.65 -15.58 -0.75
CA LEU A 217 3.23 -14.53 -1.59
C LEU A 217 3.39 -15.06 -3.02
N ASN A 218 2.47 -14.68 -3.90
CA ASN A 218 2.55 -15.01 -5.33
C ASN A 218 3.08 -13.78 -6.09
N GLY A 219 4.31 -13.88 -6.59
CA GLY A 219 4.96 -12.84 -7.39
C GLY A 219 5.62 -13.42 -8.63
N ASN A 220 5.87 -12.58 -9.64
CA ASN A 220 6.56 -13.00 -10.86
C ASN A 220 8.08 -13.13 -10.64
N ALA A 221 8.65 -12.28 -9.79
CA ALA A 221 10.07 -12.28 -9.45
C ALA A 221 10.28 -11.76 -8.02
N ALA A 222 11.39 -12.18 -7.41
CA ALA A 222 11.87 -11.68 -6.13
C ALA A 222 13.36 -11.37 -6.24
N ALA A 223 13.76 -10.16 -5.82
CA ALA A 223 15.15 -9.76 -5.68
C ALA A 223 15.44 -9.60 -4.18
N LEU A 224 16.28 -10.48 -3.63
CA LEU A 224 16.51 -10.55 -2.19
C LEU A 224 17.99 -10.25 -1.87
N SER A 225 18.13 -9.35 -0.89
CA SER A 225 19.37 -8.90 -0.25
C SER A 225 20.29 -9.95 0.36
N GLY A 226 19.63 -10.88 1.03
CA GLY A 226 20.23 -11.74 2.03
C GLY A 226 19.61 -13.12 1.98
N ASP A 227 19.48 -13.74 3.15
CA ASP A 227 19.19 -15.16 3.24
C ASP A 227 17.74 -15.50 2.90
N ILE A 228 17.57 -16.70 2.33
CA ILE A 228 16.27 -17.34 2.14
C ILE A 228 16.23 -18.56 3.06
N SER A 229 15.44 -18.49 4.11
CA SER A 229 15.17 -19.63 5.00
C SER A 229 13.83 -20.25 4.64
N ALA A 230 13.85 -21.47 4.11
CA ALA A 230 12.65 -22.20 3.70
C ALA A 230 12.77 -23.67 4.08
N ARG A 231 11.64 -24.29 4.46
CA ARG A 231 11.59 -25.73 4.73
C ARG A 231 11.72 -26.56 3.45
N ASN A 232 11.09 -26.09 2.38
CA ASN A 232 11.11 -26.71 1.04
C ASN A 232 11.33 -25.61 -0.02
N GLY A 233 12.06 -25.92 -1.08
CA GLY A 233 12.23 -25.04 -2.24
C GLY A 233 12.15 -25.84 -3.53
N THR A 234 11.53 -25.26 -4.57
CA THR A 234 11.47 -25.85 -5.91
C THR A 234 11.85 -24.78 -6.93
N PHE A 235 12.86 -25.08 -7.75
CA PHE A 235 13.33 -24.20 -8.81
C PHE A 235 13.12 -24.91 -10.14
N SER A 236 12.35 -24.29 -11.04
CA SER A 236 12.11 -24.82 -12.39
C SER A 236 13.22 -24.44 -13.38
N GLY A 237 14.08 -23.50 -13.00
CA GLY A 237 15.21 -23.03 -13.78
C GLY A 237 16.57 -23.38 -13.15
N ALA A 238 17.62 -22.73 -13.65
CA ALA A 238 18.97 -22.92 -13.14
C ALA A 238 19.15 -22.27 -11.75
N ILE A 239 20.00 -22.90 -10.93
CA ILE A 239 20.50 -22.33 -9.67
C ILE A 239 21.95 -21.93 -9.90
N SER A 240 22.27 -20.65 -9.69
CA SER A 240 23.63 -20.12 -9.81
C SER A 240 24.09 -19.59 -8.45
N GLY A 241 25.20 -20.11 -7.96
CA GLY A 241 25.79 -19.71 -6.68
C GLY A 241 27.27 -20.07 -6.64
N ASN A 242 28.02 -19.45 -5.74
CA ASN A 242 29.46 -19.69 -5.61
C ASN A 242 29.77 -21.04 -4.93
N THR A 243 29.00 -21.39 -3.91
CA THR A 243 29.16 -22.62 -3.13
C THR A 243 27.78 -23.21 -2.83
N ALA A 244 27.67 -24.54 -2.81
CA ALA A 244 26.50 -25.25 -2.34
C ALA A 244 26.92 -26.30 -1.29
N THR A 245 26.20 -26.34 -0.17
CA THR A 245 26.37 -27.34 0.89
C THR A 245 25.05 -28.09 1.05
N THR A 246 25.07 -29.40 0.87
CA THR A 246 23.90 -30.28 1.04
C THR A 246 24.17 -31.27 2.16
N ASN A 247 23.21 -31.41 3.09
CA ASN A 247 23.33 -32.36 4.20
C ASN A 247 22.94 -33.79 3.81
N GLY A 248 22.38 -33.98 2.60
CA GLY A 248 21.98 -35.28 2.06
C GLY A 248 22.45 -35.46 0.62
N ASP A 249 21.87 -36.46 -0.04
CA ASP A 249 22.25 -36.87 -1.39
C ASP A 249 21.92 -35.82 -2.46
N ILE A 250 22.71 -35.83 -3.53
CA ILE A 250 22.48 -35.04 -4.75
C ILE A 250 22.06 -36.00 -5.86
N THR A 251 20.80 -35.89 -6.30
CA THR A 251 20.23 -36.78 -7.32
C THR A 251 19.83 -35.99 -8.56
N SER A 252 20.22 -36.50 -9.73
CA SER A 252 19.71 -36.04 -11.03
C SER A 252 18.79 -37.12 -11.61
N ASN A 253 17.50 -36.81 -11.73
CA ASN A 253 16.52 -37.75 -12.31
C ASN A 253 16.64 -37.85 -13.83
N ASN A 254 17.02 -36.77 -14.51
CA ASN A 254 17.14 -36.71 -15.95
C ASN A 254 18.20 -35.68 -16.36
N GLY A 255 19.46 -36.13 -16.42
CA GLY A 255 20.61 -35.29 -16.74
C GLY A 255 21.90 -35.76 -16.06
N TRP A 256 23.03 -35.20 -16.44
CA TRP A 256 24.34 -35.55 -15.87
C TRP A 256 24.74 -34.65 -14.70
N LEU A 257 25.53 -35.19 -13.77
CA LEU A 257 26.31 -34.39 -12.84
C LEU A 257 27.57 -33.90 -13.55
N VAL A 258 27.57 -32.64 -13.98
CA VAL A 258 28.67 -32.06 -14.76
C VAL A 258 29.58 -31.22 -13.87
N THR A 259 30.87 -31.51 -13.91
CA THR A 259 31.92 -30.69 -13.29
C THR A 259 32.77 -30.02 -14.37
N LYS A 260 33.38 -28.88 -14.05
CA LYS A 260 34.21 -28.09 -14.97
C LYS A 260 35.57 -27.79 -14.36
N ASN A 261 36.51 -27.39 -15.21
CA ASN A 261 37.91 -27.17 -14.85
C ASN A 261 38.56 -28.46 -14.34
N SER A 262 39.58 -28.34 -13.50
CA SER A 262 40.37 -29.51 -13.06
C SER A 262 39.85 -30.16 -11.77
N LYS A 263 38.56 -30.04 -11.48
CA LYS A 263 37.92 -30.57 -10.27
C LYS A 263 36.83 -31.57 -10.66
N GLY A 264 36.45 -32.41 -9.70
CA GLY A 264 35.44 -33.45 -9.87
C GLY A 264 34.78 -33.77 -8.55
N TRP A 265 34.52 -35.05 -8.30
CA TRP A 265 34.01 -35.51 -7.01
C TRP A 265 35.16 -35.79 -6.04
N MET A 266 35.01 -35.34 -4.78
CA MET A 266 35.97 -35.60 -3.71
C MET A 266 35.23 -35.88 -2.41
N ASN A 267 35.67 -36.91 -1.70
CA ASN A 267 35.37 -37.13 -0.29
C ASN A 267 36.47 -36.48 0.55
N SER A 268 36.16 -35.38 1.23
CA SER A 268 37.13 -34.62 2.03
C SER A 268 37.63 -35.38 3.26
N THR A 269 36.76 -36.14 3.93
CA THR A 269 37.10 -36.95 5.11
C THR A 269 38.19 -37.97 4.81
N TYR A 270 38.10 -38.66 3.68
CA TYR A 270 39.07 -39.70 3.29
C TYR A 270 40.11 -39.23 2.27
N GLY A 271 39.98 -38.01 1.75
CA GLY A 271 40.85 -37.45 0.71
C GLY A 271 40.84 -38.26 -0.59
N GLY A 272 39.73 -38.91 -0.92
CA GLY A 272 39.56 -39.71 -2.15
C GLY A 272 38.60 -39.05 -3.13
N GLY A 273 38.49 -39.58 -4.35
CA GLY A 273 37.68 -38.92 -5.37
C GLY A 273 38.05 -39.28 -6.80
N TRP A 274 37.41 -38.59 -7.74
CA TRP A 274 37.66 -38.64 -9.17
C TRP A 274 37.75 -37.23 -9.76
N TYR A 275 38.78 -36.97 -10.57
CA TYR A 275 38.96 -35.69 -11.26
C TYR A 275 39.66 -35.88 -12.61
N MET A 276 39.68 -34.82 -13.41
CA MET A 276 40.42 -34.74 -14.67
C MET A 276 41.29 -33.48 -14.66
N SER A 277 42.52 -33.57 -15.13
CA SER A 277 43.42 -32.42 -15.32
C SER A 277 43.91 -32.28 -16.75
N ASP A 278 43.46 -33.17 -17.64
CA ASP A 278 43.64 -33.15 -19.08
C ASP A 278 42.41 -33.79 -19.76
N SER A 279 42.45 -33.88 -21.09
CA SER A 279 41.38 -34.45 -21.91
C SER A 279 41.43 -35.97 -22.02
N SER A 280 42.44 -36.64 -21.47
CA SER A 280 42.74 -38.05 -21.78
C SER A 280 42.45 -38.99 -20.63
N TRP A 281 42.57 -38.54 -19.38
CA TRP A 281 42.55 -39.42 -18.22
C TRP A 281 41.60 -38.95 -17.12
N LEU A 282 40.73 -39.88 -16.69
CA LEU A 282 40.11 -39.83 -15.37
C LEU A 282 41.12 -40.30 -14.32
N ARG A 283 41.25 -39.54 -13.23
CA ARG A 283 42.26 -39.77 -12.19
C ARG A 283 41.61 -39.93 -10.83
N SER A 284 42.15 -40.86 -10.03
CA SER A 284 41.80 -40.93 -8.63
C SER A 284 42.49 -39.79 -7.86
N VAL A 285 41.74 -39.14 -6.98
CA VAL A 285 42.30 -38.10 -6.11
C VAL A 285 43.34 -38.74 -5.18
N ASN A 286 44.49 -38.08 -5.02
CA ASN A 286 45.62 -38.54 -4.20
C ASN A 286 46.16 -39.93 -4.59
N ASN A 287 46.04 -40.32 -5.86
CA ASN A 287 46.49 -41.62 -6.38
C ASN A 287 45.91 -42.82 -5.61
N LYS A 288 44.69 -42.70 -5.09
CA LYS A 288 44.04 -43.81 -4.38
C LYS A 288 43.72 -44.96 -5.35
N GLY A 289 43.85 -46.18 -4.85
CA GLY A 289 43.48 -47.38 -5.59
C GLY A 289 41.96 -47.53 -5.75
N ILE A 290 41.56 -48.39 -6.69
CA ILE A 290 40.16 -48.84 -6.87
C ILE A 290 40.02 -50.19 -6.19
N TYR A 291 39.16 -50.28 -5.18
CA TYR A 291 38.80 -51.54 -4.53
C TYR A 291 37.34 -51.86 -4.85
N THR A 292 37.11 -52.98 -5.53
CA THR A 292 35.77 -53.45 -5.90
C THR A 292 35.74 -54.98 -5.85
N GLY A 293 34.64 -55.55 -5.38
CA GLY A 293 34.38 -57.00 -5.51
C GLY A 293 33.90 -57.40 -6.91
N GLY A 294 33.64 -56.42 -7.80
CA GLY A 294 33.19 -56.65 -9.17
C GLY A 294 34.31 -56.53 -10.21
N GLN A 295 33.92 -56.53 -11.48
CA GLN A 295 34.86 -56.38 -12.60
C GLN A 295 35.19 -54.91 -12.86
N VAL A 296 36.46 -54.64 -13.20
CA VAL A 296 36.88 -53.39 -13.84
C VAL A 296 36.96 -53.64 -15.34
N LYS A 297 36.11 -52.95 -16.12
CA LYS A 297 36.08 -53.06 -17.59
C LYS A 297 36.63 -51.78 -18.23
N GLY A 298 37.56 -51.95 -19.16
CA GLY A 298 38.12 -50.87 -19.98
C GLY A 298 38.66 -51.44 -21.28
N GLY A 299 38.89 -50.59 -22.29
CA GLY A 299 39.44 -51.04 -23.58
C GLY A 299 40.80 -51.72 -23.43
N THR A 300 41.63 -51.22 -22.52
CA THR A 300 42.90 -51.83 -22.11
C THR A 300 43.13 -51.62 -20.62
N VAL A 301 43.75 -52.60 -19.95
CA VAL A 301 44.27 -52.43 -18.58
C VAL A 301 45.79 -52.50 -18.64
N ARG A 302 46.44 -51.36 -18.38
CA ARG A 302 47.90 -51.25 -18.32
C ARG A 302 48.31 -51.03 -16.86
N ALA A 303 49.20 -51.87 -16.36
CA ALA A 303 49.89 -51.65 -15.10
C ALA A 303 51.31 -51.14 -15.39
N ASP A 304 51.72 -50.04 -14.76
CA ASP A 304 53.11 -49.56 -14.84
C ASP A 304 54.07 -50.40 -13.96
N GLY A 305 53.51 -51.26 -13.10
CA GLY A 305 54.24 -52.24 -12.30
C GLY A 305 53.76 -53.67 -12.56
N ARG A 306 53.33 -54.36 -11.51
CA ARG A 306 52.91 -55.76 -11.56
C ARG A 306 51.39 -55.88 -11.65
N LEU A 307 50.91 -56.81 -12.47
CA LEU A 307 49.53 -57.30 -12.44
C LEU A 307 49.50 -58.57 -11.57
N TYR A 308 48.66 -58.58 -10.53
CA TYR A 308 48.46 -59.75 -9.67
C TYR A 308 47.04 -60.25 -9.79
N THR A 309 46.90 -61.57 -9.90
CA THR A 309 45.63 -62.28 -9.78
C THR A 309 45.68 -63.14 -8.53
N GLY A 310 44.59 -63.15 -7.75
CA GLY A 310 44.43 -64.10 -6.63
C GLY A 310 44.16 -65.53 -7.09
N GLU A 311 43.82 -65.69 -8.38
CA GLU A 311 43.54 -66.96 -9.06
C GLU A 311 44.20 -66.94 -10.46
N TYR A 312 43.43 -67.22 -11.53
CA TYR A 312 43.91 -67.35 -12.89
C TYR A 312 43.71 -66.08 -13.73
N LEU A 313 44.59 -65.85 -14.71
CA LEU A 313 44.36 -64.87 -15.77
C LEU A 313 43.59 -65.51 -16.92
N GLN A 314 42.35 -65.09 -17.14
CA GLN A 314 41.53 -65.57 -18.23
C GLN A 314 41.73 -64.72 -19.49
N LEU A 315 42.27 -65.34 -20.55
CA LEU A 315 42.39 -64.73 -21.87
C LEU A 315 41.24 -65.21 -22.73
N GLU A 316 40.32 -64.33 -23.15
CA GLU A 316 39.11 -64.79 -23.84
C GLU A 316 39.38 -65.35 -25.24
N LYS A 317 40.33 -64.77 -25.97
CA LYS A 317 40.70 -65.18 -27.33
C LYS A 317 41.70 -66.33 -27.34
N THR A 318 41.49 -67.30 -28.25
CA THR A 318 42.47 -68.33 -28.58
C THR A 318 43.41 -67.88 -29.69
N ALA A 319 44.67 -68.28 -29.61
CA ALA A 319 45.70 -68.08 -30.63
C ALA A 319 46.15 -69.43 -31.19
N THR A 320 46.63 -69.43 -32.43
CA THR A 320 47.26 -70.62 -33.03
C THR A 320 48.68 -70.75 -32.49
N ALA A 321 49.04 -71.92 -31.97
CA ALA A 321 50.39 -72.20 -31.48
C ALA A 321 51.45 -71.89 -32.55
N GLY A 322 52.51 -71.18 -32.16
CA GLY A 322 53.59 -70.76 -33.06
C GLY A 322 53.30 -69.53 -33.93
N ALA A 323 52.07 -69.01 -33.95
CA ALA A 323 51.75 -67.77 -34.67
C ALA A 323 52.22 -66.53 -33.88
N SER A 324 52.74 -65.53 -34.59
CA SER A 324 53.15 -64.26 -33.97
C SER A 324 51.93 -63.51 -33.41
N CYS A 325 52.01 -63.10 -32.14
CA CYS A 325 51.05 -62.17 -31.54
C CYS A 325 51.61 -60.73 -31.63
N SER A 326 50.86 -59.81 -32.23
CA SER A 326 51.23 -58.39 -32.35
C SER A 326 50.37 -57.51 -31.42
N PRO A 327 50.94 -56.50 -30.75
CA PRO A 327 52.37 -56.16 -30.71
C PRO A 327 53.22 -57.20 -29.95
N ASN A 328 54.54 -57.11 -30.09
CA ASN A 328 55.48 -58.00 -29.41
C ASN A 328 55.25 -58.00 -27.88
N GLY A 329 55.35 -59.18 -27.26
CA GLY A 329 55.22 -59.37 -25.82
C GLY A 329 53.81 -59.72 -25.32
N LEU A 330 52.84 -59.94 -26.22
CA LEU A 330 51.54 -60.48 -25.84
C LEU A 330 51.61 -61.96 -25.46
N VAL A 331 50.80 -62.34 -24.46
CA VAL A 331 50.55 -63.73 -24.07
C VAL A 331 49.15 -64.12 -24.54
N GLY A 332 49.03 -65.28 -25.19
CA GLY A 332 47.78 -65.89 -25.65
C GLY A 332 47.60 -67.28 -25.05
N ARG A 333 46.46 -67.92 -25.34
CA ARG A 333 46.21 -69.35 -25.05
C ARG A 333 45.78 -70.05 -26.33
N ASP A 334 46.04 -71.35 -26.46
CA ASP A 334 45.43 -72.15 -27.50
C ASP A 334 44.04 -72.70 -27.07
N SER A 335 43.46 -73.61 -27.86
CA SER A 335 42.16 -74.23 -27.57
C SER A 335 42.17 -75.21 -26.40
N THR A 336 43.34 -75.73 -26.01
CA THR A 336 43.51 -76.64 -24.87
C THR A 336 43.79 -75.90 -23.56
N GLY A 337 44.19 -74.63 -23.66
CA GLY A 337 44.55 -73.78 -22.53
C GLY A 337 46.07 -73.77 -22.32
N ALA A 338 46.61 -72.56 -22.20
CA ALA A 338 48.04 -72.19 -22.11
C ALA A 338 48.98 -72.91 -23.08
#